data_AF-A0A937KXY7-F1
#
_entry.id   AF-A0A937KXY7-F1
#
_cell.length_a   1.000
_cell.length_b   1.000
_cell.length_c   1.000
_cell.angle_alpha   90.00
_cell.angle_beta   90.00
_cell.angle_gamma   90.00
#
_symmetry.space_group_name_H-M   'P 1'
#
loop_
_entity.id
_entity.type
_entity.pdbx_description
1 polymer ?
#
loop_
_entity_poly.entity_id
_entity_poly.type
_entity_poly.pdbx_seq_one_letter_code
_entity_poly.pdbx_strand_id
1 'polypeptide(L)'
;MIKTSLITTLCALILLLTACGEDPGFDKFAASPSGGLRFINAINDSPSLIVEFGQQSIGSVAFGDMSAVTNVIPDLDRATTINYIKSNQLETISTFTSSVAENQLKTLILVGTMTDPQVIEVIEDITPPDETDTTTTLLIAHAASNSGTINIEVSDANLETPLITRLTMNPGELSDRLTLAGTDQLSIVASDSEGNVLWRSNTFSVSTGIRPIVVLFDAFGPQSGRVQALYTNFSGTLTFPNEDFVNSTRIINTIPDQTAIDVYQRTAISSEPSVVIIEAEPDAATNTYTVSVEQLAQPATYQLSESLATRTTAIGSGTLTVTNGDTTVDIVIPDDGDTAEAVVNAINGSGGPLTANLITLDDEQVLIQLTALAFRQSGDLLITVDDDDSDDTDALGLSQLSTAQLETVSESQDALLTIDGINYSQPTNLISDVIPSINLYLLGVSTENSEITLSVTQQTLMAEDLLFGDISEYLASENNRIIVTATVANDPSTELYTDALTLANGQYQRLTITGLGDDISGAIATEAVRPVATEARLSILHAAPSTPLVDIYILRSDIALDDANPAGNDIQPLSTGQFGLTPDTYSIVITDPNDKTVLAGPVTIEAQPNAFFEIVVLDAAGGGSPIQLLQLDND
;
A
#
# COMPACT_ATOMS: atom_id res chain seq x y z
N MET A 1 -23.68 58.31 62.24
CA MET A 1 -23.67 57.04 63.00
C MET A 1 -24.70 56.12 62.38
N ILE A 2 -24.23 54.98 61.89
CA ILE A 2 -24.92 54.11 60.92
C ILE A 2 -26.18 53.48 61.54
N LYS A 3 -27.31 53.61 60.84
CA LYS A 3 -28.57 52.87 61.04
C LYS A 3 -29.13 52.44 59.68
N THR A 4 -29.23 51.12 59.51
CA THR A 4 -30.40 50.32 59.07
C THR A 4 -31.25 50.70 57.84
N SER A 5 -31.47 49.68 56.99
CA SER A 5 -32.78 49.21 56.46
C SER A 5 -33.34 49.73 55.12
N LEU A 6 -33.33 48.84 54.10
CA LEU A 6 -34.49 48.24 53.41
C LEU A 6 -35.36 49.05 52.39
N ILE A 7 -35.42 48.51 51.16
CA ILE A 7 -36.52 48.47 50.14
C ILE A 7 -37.00 49.80 49.50
N THR A 8 -36.99 49.93 48.16
CA THR A 8 -38.15 49.86 47.22
C THR A 8 -37.86 50.50 45.84
N THR A 9 -38.35 49.83 44.82
CA THR A 9 -38.55 50.11 43.38
C THR A 9 -39.11 51.50 43.02
N LEU A 10 -38.66 52.13 41.91
CA LEU A 10 -39.46 52.80 40.83
C LEU A 10 -38.50 53.48 39.81
N CYS A 11 -38.28 52.94 38.62
CA CYS A 11 -38.99 53.21 37.36
C CYS A 11 -39.02 54.68 36.86
N ALA A 12 -38.45 54.84 35.65
CA ALA A 12 -38.87 55.70 34.54
C ALA A 12 -38.10 57.00 34.21
N LEU A 13 -37.36 56.90 33.10
CA LEU A 13 -37.27 57.85 31.96
C LEU A 13 -36.44 59.14 32.18
N ILE A 14 -35.37 59.40 31.41
CA ILE A 14 -35.36 59.87 30.00
C ILE A 14 -33.91 59.71 29.46
N LEU A 15 -33.64 58.84 28.48
CA LEU A 15 -33.60 59.08 27.02
C LEU A 15 -32.55 60.12 26.56
N LEU A 16 -31.46 59.66 25.94
CA LEU A 16 -30.99 60.07 24.60
C LEU A 16 -29.67 59.38 24.17
N LEU A 17 -29.67 58.92 22.91
CA LEU A 17 -28.56 58.46 22.04
C LEU A 17 -28.21 56.95 22.04
N THR A 18 -29.07 56.16 21.39
CA THR A 18 -28.65 54.92 20.70
C THR A 18 -28.57 55.19 19.21
N ALA A 19 -27.35 55.35 18.70
CA ALA A 19 -27.02 54.96 17.34
C ALA A 19 -26.29 53.61 17.46
N CYS A 20 -27.04 52.50 17.36
CA CYS A 20 -26.44 51.18 17.15
C CYS A 20 -26.16 51.07 15.66
N GLY A 21 -24.87 51.02 15.29
CA GLY A 21 -24.46 50.36 14.06
C GLY A 21 -24.67 48.86 14.24
N GLU A 22 -25.31 48.22 13.28
CA GLU A 22 -25.30 46.77 13.17
C GLU A 22 -23.92 46.37 12.64
N ASP A 23 -23.06 45.90 13.54
CA ASP A 23 -21.85 45.17 13.21
C ASP A 23 -22.26 43.72 12.93
N PRO A 24 -22.24 43.24 11.67
CA PRO A 24 -22.62 41.88 11.36
C PRO A 24 -21.60 40.96 12.03
N GLY A 25 -22.10 40.20 13.00
CA GLY A 25 -21.31 39.44 13.94
C GLY A 25 -20.29 38.52 13.30
N PHE A 26 -19.14 38.43 13.95
CA PHE A 26 -18.27 37.27 13.88
C PHE A 26 -19.08 36.01 14.22
N ASP A 27 -19.37 35.20 13.20
CA ASP A 27 -19.84 33.83 13.42
C ASP A 27 -18.65 33.01 13.94
N LYS A 28 -18.62 32.81 15.26
CA LYS A 28 -17.54 32.08 15.95
C LYS A 28 -17.49 30.58 15.60
N PHE A 29 -18.38 30.11 14.72
CA PHE A 29 -18.47 28.73 14.26
C PHE A 29 -18.28 28.56 12.75
N ALA A 30 -18.02 29.62 12.00
CA ALA A 30 -17.61 29.47 10.60
C ALA A 30 -16.27 28.71 10.55
N ALA A 31 -16.19 27.66 9.72
CA ALA A 31 -14.93 26.99 9.44
C ALA A 31 -13.93 28.06 8.97
N SER A 32 -12.74 28.08 9.58
CA SER A 32 -11.71 29.02 9.13
C SER A 32 -11.39 28.72 7.67
N PRO A 33 -11.44 29.72 6.77
CA PRO A 33 -11.03 29.54 5.38
C PRO A 33 -9.66 28.87 5.32
N SER A 34 -9.56 27.78 4.56
CA SER A 34 -8.31 27.02 4.42
C SER A 34 -8.06 26.67 2.95
N GLY A 35 -6.79 26.72 2.56
CA GLY A 35 -6.29 25.95 1.42
C GLY A 35 -5.70 24.64 1.91
N GLY A 36 -5.67 23.63 1.04
CA GLY A 36 -4.95 22.37 1.27
C GLY A 36 -3.58 22.41 0.60
N LEU A 37 -2.55 21.93 1.30
CA LEU A 37 -1.21 21.78 0.76
C LEU A 37 -0.67 20.38 1.03
N ARG A 38 -0.09 19.74 0.03
CA ARG A 38 0.70 18.52 0.17
C ARG A 38 1.93 18.57 -0.75
N PHE A 39 2.86 17.65 -0.56
CA PHE A 39 4.01 17.52 -1.46
C PHE A 39 4.43 16.08 -1.71
N ILE A 40 5.11 15.86 -2.83
CA ILE A 40 5.73 14.60 -3.24
C ILE A 40 7.23 14.82 -3.29
N ASN A 41 8.02 13.92 -2.71
CA ASN A 41 9.47 13.97 -2.82
C ASN A 41 9.95 13.08 -3.98
N ALA A 42 10.31 13.69 -5.11
CA ALA A 42 10.97 13.03 -6.24
C ALA A 42 12.37 13.60 -6.51
N ILE A 43 13.00 14.28 -5.54
CA ILE A 43 14.41 14.70 -5.64
C ILE A 43 15.26 13.44 -5.50
N ASN A 44 15.95 13.07 -6.58
CA ASN A 44 16.41 11.71 -6.79
C ASN A 44 17.54 11.24 -5.84
N ASP A 45 18.38 12.17 -5.41
CA ASP A 45 19.50 11.99 -4.49
C ASP A 45 19.21 12.51 -3.07
N SER A 46 17.93 12.77 -2.75
CA SER A 46 17.54 13.30 -1.45
C SER A 46 17.39 12.22 -0.37
N PRO A 47 17.66 12.55 0.91
CA PRO A 47 17.09 11.82 2.04
C PRO A 47 15.58 12.14 2.16
N SER A 48 14.95 11.80 3.29
CA SER A 48 13.62 12.32 3.58
C SER A 48 13.65 13.86 3.66
N LEU A 49 12.70 14.50 2.99
CA LEU A 49 12.58 15.96 2.92
C LEU A 49 11.44 16.46 3.79
N ILE A 50 11.58 17.69 4.28
CA ILE A 50 10.59 18.41 5.08
C ILE A 50 10.29 19.72 4.39
N VAL A 51 9.03 19.95 4.06
CA VAL A 51 8.57 21.24 3.52
C VAL A 51 7.99 22.07 4.66
N GLU A 52 8.40 23.34 4.76
CA GLU A 52 7.76 24.31 5.64
C GLU A 52 7.12 25.43 4.81
N PHE A 53 5.81 25.65 5.01
CA PHE A 53 5.07 26.76 4.43
C PHE A 53 5.04 27.92 5.44
N GLY A 54 5.93 28.90 5.26
CA GLY A 54 6.19 29.95 6.23
C GLY A 54 6.94 29.41 7.46
N GLN A 55 6.20 29.02 8.49
CA GLN A 55 6.73 28.37 9.71
C GLN A 55 5.97 27.08 10.04
N GLN A 56 5.04 26.67 9.17
CA GLN A 56 4.21 25.48 9.36
C GLN A 56 4.85 24.33 8.59
N SER A 57 5.23 23.26 9.29
CA SER A 57 5.68 22.03 8.64
C SER A 57 4.51 21.32 7.94
N ILE A 58 4.75 20.82 6.74
CA ILE A 58 3.79 20.08 5.90
C ILE A 58 4.04 18.54 6.01
N GLY A 59 5.07 18.12 6.73
CA GLY A 59 5.43 16.72 6.95
C GLY A 59 6.86 16.39 6.52
N SER A 60 7.30 15.17 6.85
CA SER A 60 8.56 14.59 6.38
C SER A 60 8.26 13.42 5.44
N VAL A 61 8.84 13.42 4.25
CA VAL A 61 8.47 12.52 3.17
C VAL A 61 9.72 11.90 2.54
N ALA A 62 9.77 10.57 2.48
CA ALA A 62 10.83 9.83 1.82
C ALA A 62 10.73 9.97 0.28
N PHE A 63 11.82 9.67 -0.43
CA PHE A 63 11.81 9.64 -1.89
C PHE A 63 10.74 8.66 -2.42
N GLY A 64 9.98 9.09 -3.44
CA GLY A 64 8.91 8.30 -4.07
C GLY A 64 7.59 8.30 -3.30
N ASP A 65 7.47 9.10 -2.23
CA ASP A 65 6.29 9.15 -1.36
C ASP A 65 5.68 10.57 -1.30
N MET A 66 4.53 10.70 -0.64
CA MET A 66 3.78 11.94 -0.49
C MET A 66 3.41 12.27 0.96
N SER A 67 3.24 13.56 1.25
CA SER A 67 2.69 14.01 2.53
C SER A 67 1.17 13.84 2.58
N ALA A 68 0.62 13.81 3.80
CA ALA A 68 -0.79 14.08 4.01
C ALA A 68 -1.16 15.52 3.57
N VAL A 69 -2.44 15.76 3.33
CA VAL A 69 -2.97 17.11 3.09
C VAL A 69 -2.95 17.90 4.40
N THR A 70 -2.29 19.05 4.39
CA THR A 70 -2.21 19.97 5.51
C THR A 70 -3.01 21.24 5.20
N ASN A 71 -3.90 21.64 6.12
CA ASN A 71 -4.62 22.91 5.99
C ASN A 71 -3.69 24.09 6.26
N VAL A 72 -3.68 25.05 5.34
CA VAL A 72 -2.89 26.27 5.40
C VAL A 72 -3.79 27.50 5.27
N ILE A 73 -3.29 28.64 5.74
CA ILE A 73 -3.98 29.92 5.59
C ILE A 73 -3.99 30.29 4.09
N PRO A 74 -5.17 30.51 3.48
CA PRO A 74 -5.28 30.75 2.06
C PRO A 74 -4.90 32.18 1.65
N ASP A 75 -4.70 32.38 0.35
CA ASP A 75 -4.51 33.65 -0.36
C ASP A 75 -3.40 34.54 0.22
N LEU A 76 -2.39 33.91 0.81
CA LEU A 76 -1.25 34.57 1.39
C LEU A 76 0.05 33.95 0.90
N ASP A 77 0.87 34.76 0.24
CA ASP A 77 2.22 34.38 -0.17
C ASP A 77 3.08 34.08 1.07
N ARG A 78 3.63 32.87 1.11
CA ARG A 78 4.58 32.44 2.14
C ARG A 78 5.89 32.02 1.50
N ALA A 79 6.99 32.36 2.17
CA ALA A 79 8.25 31.70 1.92
C ALA A 79 8.09 30.21 2.27
N THR A 80 8.28 29.35 1.29
CA THR A 80 8.20 27.90 1.40
C THR A 80 9.61 27.34 1.29
N THR A 81 10.04 26.60 2.30
CA THR A 81 11.39 26.02 2.36
C THR A 81 11.33 24.52 2.16
N ILE A 82 12.30 23.98 1.43
CA ILE A 82 12.57 22.55 1.34
C ILE A 82 13.78 22.28 2.20
N ASN A 83 13.66 21.34 3.14
CA ASN A 83 14.65 21.08 4.15
C ASN A 83 14.94 19.58 4.27
N TYR A 84 16.09 19.24 4.85
CA TYR A 84 16.39 17.90 5.32
C TYR A 84 16.98 17.96 6.72
N ILE A 85 17.01 16.83 7.42
CA ILE A 85 17.63 16.75 8.74
C ILE A 85 19.12 16.44 8.58
N LYS A 86 19.97 17.27 9.19
CA LYS A 86 21.40 17.04 9.32
C LYS A 86 21.83 17.32 10.75
N SER A 87 22.43 16.32 11.41
CA SER A 87 22.86 16.43 12.81
C SER A 87 21.74 16.94 13.74
N ASN A 88 20.52 16.40 13.56
CA ASN A 88 19.29 16.79 14.29
C ASN A 88 18.88 18.26 14.12
N GLN A 89 19.30 18.94 13.06
CA GLN A 89 18.88 20.29 12.71
C GLN A 89 18.34 20.30 11.28
N LEU A 90 17.38 21.20 11.00
CA LEU A 90 16.91 21.42 9.65
C LEU A 90 17.94 22.23 8.85
N GLU A 91 18.29 21.73 7.68
CA GLU A 91 19.10 22.43 6.69
C GLU A 91 18.27 22.66 5.43
N THR A 92 18.14 23.94 5.04
CA THR A 92 17.35 24.35 3.87
C THR A 92 18.15 24.16 2.59
N ILE A 93 17.59 23.45 1.61
CA ILE A 93 18.18 23.28 0.28
C ILE A 93 17.60 24.24 -0.76
N SER A 94 16.37 24.71 -0.55
CA SER A 94 15.72 25.66 -1.43
C SER A 94 14.65 26.47 -0.71
N THR A 95 14.43 27.69 -1.19
CA THR A 95 13.36 28.57 -0.73
C THR A 95 12.70 29.20 -1.94
N PHE A 96 11.37 29.15 -2.00
CA PHE A 96 10.55 29.80 -3.02
C PHE A 96 9.32 30.44 -2.38
N THR A 97 8.57 31.25 -3.13
CA THR A 97 7.31 31.82 -2.65
C THR A 97 6.15 31.02 -3.20
N SER A 98 5.21 30.62 -2.35
CA SER A 98 3.97 29.97 -2.77
C SER A 98 2.77 30.52 -1.98
N SER A 99 1.61 30.51 -2.61
CA SER A 99 0.31 30.78 -2.01
C SER A 99 -0.68 29.69 -2.43
N VAL A 100 -1.61 29.37 -1.54
CA VAL A 100 -2.70 28.42 -1.80
C VAL A 100 -4.00 29.18 -1.73
N ALA A 101 -4.86 29.07 -2.74
CA ALA A 101 -6.13 29.79 -2.72
C ALA A 101 -7.14 29.17 -1.75
N GLU A 102 -8.15 29.95 -1.35
CA GLU A 102 -9.26 29.44 -0.55
C GLU A 102 -9.96 28.26 -1.26
N ASN A 103 -10.27 27.19 -0.51
CA ASN A 103 -10.93 25.97 -1.00
C ASN A 103 -10.20 25.24 -2.14
N GLN A 104 -8.89 25.45 -2.28
CA GLN A 104 -8.06 24.78 -3.28
C GLN A 104 -7.08 23.83 -2.61
N LEU A 105 -6.82 22.68 -3.24
CA LEU A 105 -5.67 21.82 -2.92
C LEU A 105 -4.52 22.13 -3.89
N LYS A 106 -3.32 22.36 -3.35
CA LYS A 106 -2.08 22.44 -4.13
C LYS A 106 -1.16 21.28 -3.76
N THR A 107 -0.62 20.61 -4.78
CA THR A 107 0.45 19.62 -4.64
C THR A 107 1.76 20.19 -5.17
N LEU A 108 2.80 20.11 -4.35
CA LEU A 108 4.17 20.46 -4.74
C LEU A 108 4.92 19.17 -5.08
N ILE A 109 5.30 18.97 -6.34
CA ILE A 109 6.16 17.84 -6.72
C ILE A 109 7.59 18.36 -6.70
N LEU A 110 8.38 17.90 -5.74
CA LEU A 110 9.79 18.27 -5.61
C LEU A 110 10.60 17.39 -6.55
N VAL A 111 11.37 17.98 -7.46
CA VAL A 111 12.09 17.26 -8.53
C VAL A 111 13.52 17.81 -8.67
N GLY A 112 14.37 17.14 -9.44
CA GLY A 112 15.77 17.53 -9.61
C GLY A 112 16.71 16.81 -8.63
N THR A 113 17.76 17.50 -8.24
CA THR A 113 18.79 17.00 -7.29
C THR A 113 18.85 17.89 -6.05
N MET A 114 19.50 17.44 -4.98
CA MET A 114 19.76 18.24 -3.78
C MET A 114 20.53 19.53 -4.09
N THR A 115 21.28 19.58 -5.20
CA THR A 115 22.05 20.76 -5.63
C THR A 115 21.30 21.69 -6.59
N ASP A 116 20.29 21.17 -7.29
CA ASP A 116 19.44 21.93 -8.20
C ASP A 116 17.98 21.48 -8.05
N PRO A 117 17.34 21.78 -6.91
CA PRO A 117 15.97 21.40 -6.65
C PRO A 117 15.00 22.29 -7.41
N GLN A 118 14.00 21.67 -8.03
CA GLN A 118 12.89 22.34 -8.71
C GLN A 118 11.55 21.92 -8.10
N VAL A 119 10.51 22.70 -8.38
CA VAL A 119 9.16 22.45 -7.88
C VAL A 119 8.16 22.58 -9.01
N ILE A 120 7.39 21.51 -9.22
CA ILE A 120 6.19 21.54 -10.05
C ILE A 120 5.01 21.84 -9.13
N GLU A 121 4.34 22.97 -9.35
CA GLU A 121 3.11 23.29 -8.61
C GLU A 121 1.89 22.77 -9.37
N VAL A 122 1.16 21.84 -8.77
CA VAL A 122 -0.08 21.29 -9.32
C VAL A 122 -1.28 21.81 -8.53
N ILE A 123 -2.17 22.50 -9.23
CA ILE A 123 -3.47 22.92 -8.69
C ILE A 123 -4.44 21.76 -8.89
N GLU A 124 -4.98 21.21 -7.81
CA GLU A 124 -5.96 20.14 -7.85
C GLU A 124 -7.38 20.68 -7.79
N ASP A 125 -8.24 20.12 -8.63
CA ASP A 125 -9.67 20.39 -8.58
C ASP A 125 -10.31 19.33 -7.70
N ILE A 126 -10.74 19.76 -6.51
CA ILE A 126 -11.39 18.92 -5.50
C ILE A 126 -12.92 19.07 -5.54
N THR A 127 -13.46 19.71 -6.57
CA THR A 127 -14.91 19.82 -6.75
C THR A 127 -15.48 18.42 -6.91
N PRO A 128 -16.47 18.01 -6.09
CA PRO A 128 -17.13 16.74 -6.26
C PRO A 128 -17.67 16.60 -7.69
N PRO A 129 -17.54 15.43 -8.32
CA PRO A 129 -18.12 15.22 -9.63
C PRO A 129 -19.64 15.32 -9.59
N ASP A 130 -20.22 15.85 -10.67
CA ASP A 130 -21.66 15.87 -10.88
C ASP A 130 -22.13 14.48 -11.38
N GLU A 131 -23.35 14.07 -11.04
CA GLU A 131 -23.90 12.79 -11.53
C GLU A 131 -24.01 12.73 -13.07
N THR A 132 -23.98 13.90 -13.73
CA THR A 132 -23.98 14.04 -15.18
C THR A 132 -22.57 14.02 -15.80
N ASP A 133 -21.50 13.99 -14.98
CA ASP A 133 -20.13 13.94 -15.47
C ASP A 133 -19.83 12.60 -16.16
N THR A 134 -19.50 12.67 -17.45
CA THR A 134 -19.13 11.52 -18.28
C THR A 134 -17.62 11.42 -18.51
N THR A 135 -16.86 12.37 -17.96
CA THR A 135 -15.43 12.48 -18.21
C THR A 135 -14.64 12.64 -16.91
N THR A 136 -13.33 12.45 -17.03
CA THR A 136 -12.34 12.76 -16.02
C THR A 136 -11.17 13.54 -16.64
N THR A 137 -10.29 14.10 -15.80
CA THR A 137 -9.06 14.76 -16.22
C THR A 137 -7.84 14.06 -15.64
N LEU A 138 -6.86 13.77 -16.50
CA LEU A 138 -5.55 13.25 -16.13
C LEU A 138 -4.48 14.33 -16.28
N LEU A 139 -3.58 14.42 -15.30
CA LEU A 139 -2.32 15.16 -15.41
C LEU A 139 -1.15 14.18 -15.37
N ILE A 140 -0.09 14.48 -16.11
CA ILE A 140 1.15 13.73 -16.08
C ILE A 140 2.27 14.69 -15.74
N ALA A 141 3.09 14.35 -14.75
CA ALA A 141 4.27 15.11 -14.35
C ALA A 141 5.53 14.29 -14.64
N HIS A 142 6.50 14.92 -15.29
CA HIS A 142 7.82 14.34 -15.49
C HIS A 142 8.75 14.81 -14.37
N ALA A 143 8.87 13.99 -13.33
CA ALA A 143 9.70 14.22 -12.15
C ALA A 143 11.06 13.49 -12.19
N ALA A 144 11.24 12.54 -13.10
CA ALA A 144 12.51 11.84 -13.29
C ALA A 144 13.59 12.83 -13.78
N SER A 145 14.70 12.88 -13.06
CA SER A 145 15.78 13.84 -13.32
C SER A 145 16.95 13.20 -14.05
N ASN A 146 17.04 11.86 -14.05
CA ASN A 146 18.06 11.11 -14.77
C ASN A 146 17.61 10.69 -16.17
N SER A 147 16.30 10.60 -16.43
CA SER A 147 15.81 10.48 -17.80
C SER A 147 15.82 11.86 -18.45
N GLY A 148 16.38 11.99 -19.66
CA GLY A 148 16.23 13.21 -20.46
C GLY A 148 14.78 13.43 -20.89
N THR A 149 14.55 14.17 -21.97
CA THR A 149 13.20 14.34 -22.53
C THR A 149 12.53 12.98 -22.78
N ILE A 150 11.30 12.81 -22.29
CA ILE A 150 10.49 11.61 -22.48
C ILE A 150 9.31 11.86 -23.41
N ASN A 151 8.95 10.84 -24.18
CA ASN A 151 7.75 10.79 -24.99
C ASN A 151 6.72 9.88 -24.30
N ILE A 152 5.54 10.40 -24.02
CA ILE A 152 4.45 9.69 -23.37
C ILE A 152 3.33 9.44 -24.38
N GLU A 153 2.96 8.18 -24.54
CA GLU A 153 1.78 7.77 -25.30
C GLU A 153 0.67 7.36 -24.33
N VAL A 154 -0.51 7.94 -24.48
CA VAL A 154 -1.72 7.55 -23.73
C VAL A 154 -2.69 6.91 -24.70
N SER A 155 -3.15 5.68 -24.40
CA SER A 155 -4.04 4.91 -25.27
C SER A 155 -5.18 4.27 -24.49
N ASP A 156 -6.32 4.04 -25.13
CA ASP A 156 -7.44 3.27 -24.60
C ASP A 156 -7.83 2.17 -25.61
N ALA A 157 -7.70 0.91 -25.20
CA ALA A 157 -7.95 -0.23 -26.08
C ALA A 157 -9.44 -0.38 -26.48
N ASN A 158 -10.37 0.29 -25.79
CA ASN A 158 -11.79 0.30 -26.14
C ASN A 158 -12.11 1.18 -27.35
N LEU A 159 -11.19 2.04 -27.79
CA LEU A 159 -11.39 2.95 -28.91
C LEU A 159 -11.03 2.30 -30.26
N GLU A 160 -11.76 2.67 -31.33
CA GLU A 160 -11.42 2.25 -32.71
C GLU A 160 -10.00 2.65 -33.11
N THR A 161 -9.52 3.79 -32.61
CA THR A 161 -8.13 4.23 -32.68
C THR A 161 -7.58 4.34 -31.26
N PRO A 162 -6.81 3.35 -30.78
CA PRO A 162 -6.45 3.29 -29.36
C PRO A 162 -5.65 4.49 -28.86
N LEU A 163 -4.74 5.04 -29.66
CA LEU A 163 -3.91 6.18 -29.24
C LEU A 163 -4.76 7.45 -29.08
N ILE A 164 -4.78 7.98 -27.86
CA ILE A 164 -5.46 9.22 -27.50
C ILE A 164 -4.56 10.42 -27.75
N THR A 165 -3.33 10.39 -27.22
CA THR A 165 -2.40 11.52 -27.34
C THR A 165 -0.94 11.10 -27.22
N ARG A 166 -0.05 11.97 -27.72
CA ARG A 166 1.40 11.93 -27.50
C ARG A 166 1.86 13.23 -26.86
N LEU A 167 2.62 13.11 -25.77
CA LEU A 167 3.24 14.23 -25.08
C LEU A 167 4.76 14.08 -25.19
N THR A 168 5.47 15.19 -25.39
CA THR A 168 6.93 15.24 -25.24
C THR A 168 7.22 16.18 -24.09
N MET A 169 7.87 15.66 -23.05
CA MET A 169 8.04 16.37 -21.79
C MET A 169 9.52 16.37 -21.39
N ASN A 170 10.01 17.50 -20.93
CA ASN A 170 11.32 17.62 -20.27
C ASN A 170 11.20 17.36 -18.76
N PRO A 171 12.31 17.00 -18.08
CA PRO A 171 12.33 16.94 -16.62
C PRO A 171 11.82 18.23 -16.00
N GLY A 172 10.95 18.11 -15.00
CA GLY A 172 10.32 19.24 -14.33
C GLY A 172 9.06 19.80 -15.00
N GLU A 173 8.58 19.19 -16.09
CA GLU A 173 7.36 19.63 -16.77
C GLU A 173 6.09 18.91 -16.28
N LEU A 174 4.98 19.63 -16.36
CA LEU A 174 3.61 19.13 -16.15
C LEU A 174 2.85 19.21 -17.46
N SER A 175 2.08 18.17 -17.79
CA SER A 175 1.22 18.18 -18.96
C SER A 175 0.07 19.18 -18.83
N ASP A 176 -0.53 19.56 -19.95
CA ASP A 176 -1.89 20.09 -19.93
C ASP A 176 -2.86 19.01 -19.39
N ARG A 177 -4.03 19.45 -18.88
CA ARG A 177 -5.08 18.54 -18.44
C ARG A 177 -5.64 17.76 -19.64
N LEU A 178 -5.54 16.44 -19.59
CA LEU A 178 -6.12 15.56 -20.59
C LEU A 178 -7.54 15.14 -20.16
N THR A 179 -8.56 15.54 -20.90
CA THR A 179 -9.95 15.10 -20.65
C THR A 179 -10.19 13.74 -21.30
N LEU A 180 -10.65 12.77 -20.51
CA LEU A 180 -10.84 11.38 -20.89
C LEU A 180 -12.27 10.95 -20.55
N ALA A 181 -12.85 10.06 -21.36
CA ALA A 181 -14.02 9.30 -20.92
C ALA A 181 -13.62 8.30 -19.81
N GLY A 182 -14.56 7.93 -18.95
CA GLY A 182 -14.32 6.82 -18.03
C GLY A 182 -14.08 5.51 -18.80
N THR A 183 -13.04 4.76 -18.44
CA THR A 183 -12.63 3.53 -19.13
C THR A 183 -11.85 2.62 -18.18
N ASP A 184 -11.85 1.32 -18.44
CA ASP A 184 -11.07 0.29 -17.75
C ASP A 184 -9.85 -0.19 -18.55
N GLN A 185 -9.64 0.33 -19.77
CA GLN A 185 -8.59 -0.10 -20.70
C GLN A 185 -7.56 0.99 -21.02
N LEU A 186 -7.41 2.01 -20.17
CA LEU A 186 -6.41 3.06 -20.37
C LEU A 186 -4.99 2.51 -20.16
N SER A 187 -4.03 2.94 -20.95
CA SER A 187 -2.62 2.58 -20.80
C SER A 187 -1.72 3.78 -21.10
N ILE A 188 -0.57 3.83 -20.42
CA ILE A 188 0.45 4.85 -20.61
C ILE A 188 1.79 4.16 -20.86
N VAL A 189 2.52 4.64 -21.87
CA VAL A 189 3.88 4.22 -22.19
C VAL A 189 4.78 5.45 -22.22
N ALA A 190 5.85 5.44 -21.44
CA ALA A 190 6.90 6.46 -21.51
C ALA A 190 8.13 5.88 -22.19
N SER A 191 8.69 6.62 -23.16
CA SER A 191 9.89 6.24 -23.91
C SER A 191 10.88 7.40 -23.96
N ASP A 192 12.16 7.11 -24.17
CA ASP A 192 13.16 8.14 -24.39
C ASP A 192 13.06 8.77 -25.81
N SER A 193 13.99 9.66 -26.14
CA SER A 193 14.07 10.29 -27.47
C SER A 193 14.45 9.33 -28.61
N GLU A 194 15.00 8.15 -28.28
CA GLU A 194 15.39 7.12 -29.24
C GLU A 194 14.27 6.09 -29.47
N GLY A 195 13.22 6.13 -28.65
CA GLY A 195 12.07 5.23 -28.69
C GLY A 195 12.22 4.00 -27.79
N ASN A 196 13.23 3.95 -26.92
CA ASN A 196 13.36 2.88 -25.94
C ASN A 196 12.33 3.10 -24.82
N VAL A 197 11.57 2.07 -24.47
CA VAL A 197 10.54 2.15 -23.43
C VAL A 197 11.21 2.26 -22.07
N LEU A 198 10.94 3.35 -21.36
CA LEU A 198 11.39 3.59 -20.00
C LEU A 198 10.38 3.07 -18.98
N TRP A 199 9.08 3.07 -19.32
CA TRP A 199 8.01 2.67 -18.41
C TRP A 199 6.70 2.35 -19.14
N ARG A 200 5.89 1.44 -18.57
CA ARG A 200 4.57 1.04 -19.08
C ARG A 200 3.65 0.63 -17.93
N SER A 201 2.40 1.10 -17.94
CA SER A 201 1.40 0.89 -16.86
C SER A 201 0.55 -0.38 -16.93
N ASN A 202 0.65 -1.17 -18.00
CA ASN A 202 -0.44 -2.05 -18.47
C ASN A 202 -1.78 -1.30 -18.59
N THR A 203 -2.89 -2.02 -18.78
CA THR A 203 -4.23 -1.41 -18.76
C THR A 203 -4.66 -1.12 -17.32
N PHE A 204 -5.33 0.01 -17.11
CA PHE A 204 -5.87 0.42 -15.81
C PHE A 204 -7.14 1.26 -15.99
N SER A 205 -7.94 1.32 -14.92
CA SER A 205 -9.18 2.06 -14.92
C SER A 205 -9.02 3.52 -14.52
N VAL A 206 -9.73 4.39 -15.23
CA VAL A 206 -9.98 5.77 -14.84
C VAL A 206 -11.49 5.98 -14.75
N SER A 207 -11.96 6.32 -13.55
CA SER A 207 -13.37 6.58 -13.30
C SER A 207 -13.70 8.05 -13.58
N THR A 208 -14.94 8.32 -14.01
CA THR A 208 -15.44 9.68 -14.15
C THR A 208 -15.33 10.43 -12.82
N GLY A 209 -14.97 11.71 -12.89
CA GLY A 209 -14.81 12.53 -11.69
C GLY A 209 -13.56 12.32 -10.84
N ILE A 210 -12.86 11.19 -10.95
CA ILE A 210 -11.59 10.95 -10.25
C ILE A 210 -10.46 11.54 -11.08
N ARG A 211 -9.84 12.63 -10.61
CA ARG A 211 -8.86 13.42 -11.38
C ARG A 211 -7.42 13.12 -10.94
N PRO A 212 -6.77 12.06 -11.48
CA PRO A 212 -5.46 11.66 -11.03
C PRO A 212 -4.33 12.53 -11.59
N ILE A 213 -3.20 12.47 -10.90
CA ILE A 213 -1.89 12.89 -11.37
C ILE A 213 -1.03 11.64 -11.45
N VAL A 214 -0.40 11.42 -12.61
CA VAL A 214 0.62 10.39 -12.81
C VAL A 214 1.97 11.07 -12.72
N VAL A 215 2.79 10.71 -11.73
CA VAL A 215 4.12 11.31 -11.52
C VAL A 215 5.18 10.29 -11.92
N LEU A 216 5.92 10.55 -13.00
CA LEU A 216 7.02 9.70 -13.46
C LEU A 216 8.32 10.16 -12.81
N PHE A 217 8.96 9.33 -11.98
CA PHE A 217 10.18 9.65 -11.23
C PHE A 217 11.29 8.60 -11.45
N ASP A 218 12.52 8.92 -11.04
CA ASP A 218 13.68 8.04 -11.29
C ASP A 218 13.54 6.69 -10.59
N ALA A 219 13.77 5.58 -11.32
CA ALA A 219 13.85 4.25 -10.73
C ALA A 219 15.30 3.87 -10.44
N PHE A 220 15.53 3.21 -9.30
CA PHE A 220 16.87 2.75 -8.86
C PHE A 220 17.00 1.22 -8.86
N GLY A 221 16.11 0.56 -9.60
CA GLY A 221 16.04 -0.89 -9.70
C GLY A 221 17.05 -1.53 -10.66
N PRO A 222 16.91 -2.85 -10.90
CA PRO A 222 17.72 -3.66 -11.81
C PRO A 222 17.83 -3.11 -13.24
N GLN A 223 16.83 -2.36 -13.67
CA GLN A 223 16.80 -1.75 -14.99
C GLN A 223 17.16 -0.27 -14.88
N SER A 224 18.46 0.00 -14.78
CA SER A 224 19.01 1.35 -14.66
C SER A 224 18.55 2.26 -15.81
N GLY A 225 18.28 3.53 -15.50
CA GLY A 225 17.83 4.54 -16.46
C GLY A 225 16.33 4.50 -16.78
N ARG A 226 15.57 3.59 -16.18
CA ARG A 226 14.09 3.58 -16.26
C ARG A 226 13.47 4.60 -15.30
N VAL A 227 12.18 4.84 -15.51
CA VAL A 227 11.34 5.66 -14.61
C VAL A 227 10.25 4.78 -14.00
N GLN A 228 9.78 5.15 -12.81
CA GLN A 228 8.63 4.56 -12.13
C GLN A 228 7.49 5.58 -12.05
N ALA A 229 6.25 5.14 -11.91
CA ALA A 229 5.10 6.02 -11.78
C ALA A 229 4.42 5.93 -10.41
N LEU A 230 3.99 7.10 -9.94
CA LEU A 230 3.05 7.26 -8.86
C LEU A 230 1.68 7.60 -9.44
N TYR A 231 0.62 6.93 -8.98
CA TYR A 231 -0.75 7.32 -9.26
C TYR A 231 -1.32 8.00 -8.01
N THR A 232 -1.59 9.30 -8.09
CA THR A 232 -2.11 10.07 -6.95
C THR A 232 -3.41 10.78 -7.30
N ASN A 233 -4.34 10.83 -6.35
CA ASN A 233 -5.57 11.62 -6.42
C ASN A 233 -5.84 12.24 -5.04
N PHE A 234 -7.01 12.85 -4.84
CA PHE A 234 -7.34 13.48 -3.56
C PHE A 234 -7.48 12.45 -2.41
N SER A 235 -7.82 11.20 -2.72
CA SER A 235 -8.05 10.12 -1.74
C SER A 235 -6.76 9.46 -1.28
N GLY A 236 -5.70 9.51 -2.08
CA GLY A 236 -4.41 8.93 -1.71
C GLY A 236 -3.46 8.76 -2.88
N THR A 237 -2.39 8.02 -2.61
CA THR A 237 -1.32 7.70 -3.54
C THR A 237 -1.12 6.19 -3.57
N LEU A 238 -0.87 5.67 -4.76
CA LEU A 238 -0.52 4.28 -5.01
C LEU A 238 0.72 4.22 -5.89
N THR A 239 1.65 3.32 -5.58
CA THR A 239 2.58 2.81 -6.60
C THR A 239 1.74 2.14 -7.69
N PHE A 240 2.06 2.35 -8.96
CA PHE A 240 1.24 1.76 -10.02
C PHE A 240 1.29 0.22 -9.91
N PRO A 241 0.13 -0.45 -9.78
CA PRO A 241 0.09 -1.88 -9.42
C PRO A 241 0.49 -2.82 -10.57
N ASN A 242 0.56 -2.33 -11.82
CA ASN A 242 0.77 -3.15 -13.02
C ASN A 242 1.90 -2.61 -13.92
N GLU A 243 2.99 -2.15 -13.33
CA GLU A 243 4.14 -1.68 -14.10
C GLU A 243 5.02 -2.85 -14.54
N ASP A 244 5.46 -2.82 -15.81
CA ASP A 244 6.43 -3.77 -16.35
C ASP A 244 7.82 -3.48 -15.75
N PHE A 245 8.17 -4.16 -14.66
CA PHE A 245 9.47 -4.07 -14.01
C PHE A 245 10.06 -5.45 -13.77
N VAL A 246 11.39 -5.51 -13.82
CA VAL A 246 12.17 -6.69 -13.47
C VAL A 246 12.77 -6.47 -12.08
N ASN A 247 12.55 -7.43 -11.21
CA ASN A 247 13.16 -7.49 -9.89
C ASN A 247 14.48 -8.23 -10.00
N SER A 248 15.36 -8.08 -9.03
CA SER A 248 16.59 -8.86 -9.00
C SER A 248 16.89 -9.37 -7.62
N THR A 249 17.16 -10.66 -7.52
CA THR A 249 17.45 -11.32 -6.26
C THR A 249 18.85 -11.90 -6.29
N ARG A 250 19.66 -11.57 -5.28
CA ARG A 250 20.87 -12.32 -4.94
C ARG A 250 20.65 -13.10 -3.65
N ILE A 251 21.46 -14.12 -3.44
CA ILE A 251 21.28 -15.07 -2.35
C ILE A 251 22.54 -15.12 -1.52
N ILE A 252 22.41 -15.08 -0.19
CA ILE A 252 23.53 -15.32 0.72
C ILE A 252 23.27 -16.59 1.54
N ASN A 253 24.23 -17.51 1.52
CA ASN A 253 24.21 -18.68 2.39
C ASN A 253 24.87 -18.33 3.72
N THR A 254 24.09 -18.38 4.80
CA THR A 254 24.57 -18.13 6.16
C THR A 254 24.27 -19.30 7.10
N ILE A 255 24.06 -20.51 6.54
CA ILE A 255 23.87 -21.74 7.32
C ILE A 255 25.26 -22.25 7.73
N PRO A 256 25.66 -22.13 9.00
CA PRO A 256 27.05 -22.31 9.39
C PRO A 256 27.48 -23.77 9.46
N ASP A 257 26.55 -24.72 9.61
CA ASP A 257 26.83 -26.16 9.65
C ASP A 257 26.66 -26.85 8.28
N GLN A 258 26.38 -26.09 7.22
CA GLN A 258 26.39 -26.56 5.83
C GLN A 258 27.66 -26.11 5.12
N THR A 259 28.26 -27.00 4.32
CA THR A 259 29.47 -26.65 3.56
C THR A 259 29.13 -25.76 2.36
N ALA A 260 28.09 -26.13 1.62
CA ALA A 260 27.60 -25.43 0.44
C ALA A 260 26.13 -25.75 0.21
N ILE A 261 25.40 -24.85 -0.44
CA ILE A 261 24.01 -25.07 -0.85
C ILE A 261 23.83 -24.78 -2.34
N ASP A 262 22.91 -25.50 -2.97
CA ASP A 262 22.35 -25.11 -4.27
C ASP A 262 20.98 -24.49 -4.04
N VAL A 263 20.68 -23.43 -4.78
CA VAL A 263 19.41 -22.72 -4.67
C VAL A 263 18.71 -22.68 -6.01
N TYR A 264 17.46 -23.10 -6.01
CA TYR A 264 16.60 -23.22 -7.18
C TYR A 264 15.41 -22.27 -7.07
N GLN A 265 14.92 -21.79 -8.20
CA GLN A 265 13.70 -21.00 -8.30
C GLN A 265 12.69 -21.70 -9.22
N ARG A 266 11.41 -21.64 -8.85
CA ARG A 266 10.28 -21.87 -9.75
C ARG A 266 9.24 -20.77 -9.57
N THR A 267 8.30 -20.70 -10.49
CA THR A 267 7.24 -19.67 -10.54
C THR A 267 5.92 -20.30 -10.93
N ALA A 268 4.82 -19.69 -10.49
CA ALA A 268 3.48 -19.99 -10.96
C ALA A 268 3.00 -18.82 -11.82
N ILE A 269 2.59 -19.11 -13.06
CA ILE A 269 2.29 -18.09 -14.07
C ILE A 269 0.92 -18.39 -14.68
N SER A 270 0.10 -17.35 -14.86
CA SER A 270 -1.12 -17.37 -15.66
C SER A 270 -0.89 -16.67 -16.98
N SER A 271 -1.40 -17.21 -18.08
CA SER A 271 -1.41 -16.52 -19.37
C SER A 271 -2.39 -15.34 -19.42
N GLU A 272 -3.37 -15.30 -18.52
CA GLU A 272 -4.37 -14.21 -18.41
C GLU A 272 -4.62 -13.87 -16.92
N PRO A 273 -3.67 -13.17 -16.26
CA PRO A 273 -3.78 -12.83 -14.83
C PRO A 273 -4.94 -11.88 -14.50
N SER A 274 -5.50 -11.17 -15.50
CA SER A 274 -6.72 -10.37 -15.34
C SER A 274 -7.99 -11.20 -15.19
N VAL A 275 -7.95 -12.50 -15.53
CA VAL A 275 -9.08 -13.42 -15.41
C VAL A 275 -8.85 -14.40 -14.27
N VAL A 276 -7.66 -15.01 -14.20
CA VAL A 276 -7.29 -15.96 -13.14
C VAL A 276 -5.86 -15.72 -12.68
N ILE A 277 -5.67 -15.47 -11.38
CA ILE A 277 -4.36 -15.50 -10.73
C ILE A 277 -4.14 -16.91 -10.16
N ILE A 278 -2.92 -17.42 -10.32
CA ILE A 278 -2.46 -18.66 -9.70
C ILE A 278 -1.44 -18.33 -8.62
N GLU A 279 -1.64 -18.90 -7.43
CA GLU A 279 -0.64 -18.93 -6.37
C GLU A 279 -0.31 -20.39 -6.06
N ALA A 280 0.97 -20.75 -6.21
CA ALA A 280 1.47 -22.04 -5.80
C ALA A 280 2.12 -21.94 -4.42
N GLU A 281 1.84 -22.93 -3.57
CA GLU A 281 2.54 -23.19 -2.32
C GLU A 281 3.85 -23.96 -2.59
N PRO A 282 4.80 -24.01 -1.64
CA PRO A 282 6.13 -24.58 -1.88
C PRO A 282 6.14 -26.06 -2.34
N ASP A 283 5.14 -26.84 -1.91
CA ASP A 283 4.95 -28.26 -2.24
C ASP A 283 4.17 -28.50 -3.55
N ALA A 284 3.74 -27.42 -4.24
CA ALA A 284 3.06 -27.53 -5.52
C ALA A 284 3.92 -28.23 -6.57
N ALA A 285 3.33 -29.20 -7.26
CA ALA A 285 3.99 -29.92 -8.33
C ALA A 285 4.18 -29.03 -9.58
N THR A 286 5.35 -29.13 -10.21
CA THR A 286 5.57 -28.58 -11.56
C THR A 286 4.62 -29.23 -12.55
N ASN A 287 3.74 -28.43 -13.14
CA ASN A 287 2.75 -28.89 -14.12
C ASN A 287 2.14 -27.71 -14.87
N THR A 288 1.43 -28.01 -15.95
CA THR A 288 0.59 -27.06 -16.70
C THR A 288 -0.87 -27.48 -16.63
N TYR A 289 -1.76 -26.51 -16.43
CA TYR A 289 -3.21 -26.71 -16.40
C TYR A 289 -3.86 -25.80 -17.44
N THR A 290 -4.95 -26.27 -18.04
CA THR A 290 -5.82 -25.48 -18.92
C THR A 290 -7.08 -25.09 -18.16
N VAL A 291 -7.37 -23.79 -18.10
CA VAL A 291 -8.51 -23.24 -17.36
C VAL A 291 -9.39 -22.39 -18.25
N SER A 292 -10.71 -22.50 -18.07
CA SER A 292 -11.68 -21.56 -18.62
C SER A 292 -12.69 -21.21 -17.54
N VAL A 293 -12.88 -19.91 -17.28
CA VAL A 293 -13.86 -19.41 -16.31
C VAL A 293 -15.10 -18.99 -17.08
N GLU A 294 -16.22 -19.67 -16.85
CA GLU A 294 -17.49 -19.41 -17.53
C GLU A 294 -18.36 -18.44 -16.72
N GLN A 295 -18.23 -18.47 -15.39
CA GLN A 295 -19.03 -17.67 -14.47
C GLN A 295 -18.28 -17.45 -13.16
N LEU A 296 -18.43 -16.26 -12.57
CA LEU A 296 -17.94 -15.97 -11.22
C LEU A 296 -19.01 -16.28 -10.17
N ALA A 297 -18.56 -16.67 -8.99
CA ALA A 297 -19.38 -16.80 -7.80
C ALA A 297 -19.92 -15.42 -7.41
N GLN A 298 -21.22 -15.32 -7.14
CA GLN A 298 -21.88 -14.08 -6.70
C GLN A 298 -22.82 -14.38 -5.52
N PRO A 299 -22.79 -13.58 -4.44
CA PRO A 299 -23.69 -13.76 -3.31
C PRO A 299 -25.14 -13.37 -3.66
N ALA A 300 -26.11 -13.96 -2.95
CA ALA A 300 -27.48 -13.49 -3.01
C ALA A 300 -27.63 -12.08 -2.42
N THR A 301 -28.58 -11.33 -2.98
CA THR A 301 -28.99 -10.02 -2.47
C THR A 301 -30.48 -10.04 -2.16
N TYR A 302 -30.82 -9.61 -0.95
CA TYR A 302 -32.17 -9.54 -0.43
C TYR A 302 -32.55 -8.10 -0.13
N GLN A 303 -33.84 -7.80 -0.12
CA GLN A 303 -34.34 -6.46 0.14
C GLN A 303 -35.69 -6.53 0.83
N LEU A 304 -36.02 -5.49 1.61
CA LEU A 304 -37.39 -5.32 2.11
C LEU A 304 -38.40 -5.29 0.96
N SER A 305 -39.55 -5.95 1.17
CA SER A 305 -40.68 -6.01 0.24
C SER A 305 -41.40 -4.66 0.09
N GLU A 306 -41.36 -3.81 1.12
CA GLU A 306 -41.95 -2.47 1.13
C GLU A 306 -40.92 -1.44 1.58
N SER A 307 -41.03 -0.21 1.06
CA SER A 307 -40.20 0.91 1.48
C SER A 307 -40.63 1.45 2.85
N LEU A 308 -39.64 1.83 3.64
CA LEU A 308 -39.83 2.56 4.89
C LEU A 308 -39.95 4.06 4.61
N ALA A 309 -40.69 4.77 5.45
CA ALA A 309 -41.00 6.18 5.22
C ALA A 309 -39.75 7.09 5.18
N THR A 310 -38.78 6.83 6.06
CA THR A 310 -37.49 7.54 6.16
C THR A 310 -36.42 6.66 6.79
N ARG A 311 -35.15 7.10 6.74
CA ARG A 311 -33.99 6.49 7.44
C ARG A 311 -34.17 6.34 8.95
N THR A 312 -35.00 7.19 9.56
CA THR A 312 -35.26 7.20 11.01
C THR A 312 -36.54 6.45 11.37
N THR A 313 -37.15 5.72 10.43
CA THR A 313 -38.32 4.89 10.71
C THR A 313 -37.93 3.78 11.67
N ALA A 314 -38.66 3.65 12.79
CA ALA A 314 -38.48 2.55 13.72
C ALA A 314 -38.95 1.24 13.08
N ILE A 315 -38.07 0.24 13.08
CA ILE A 315 -38.28 -1.13 12.63
C ILE A 315 -38.02 -2.16 13.73
N GLY A 316 -37.96 -1.75 15.00
CA GLY A 316 -37.92 -2.68 16.14
C GLY A 316 -36.52 -3.11 16.60
N SER A 317 -36.50 -3.86 17.69
CA SER A 317 -35.33 -4.42 18.36
C SER A 317 -35.47 -5.94 18.49
N GLY A 318 -34.37 -6.63 18.80
CA GLY A 318 -34.35 -8.08 18.89
C GLY A 318 -33.04 -8.68 18.43
N THR A 319 -33.07 -9.93 17.96
CA THR A 319 -31.87 -10.64 17.49
C THR A 319 -32.09 -11.22 16.10
N LEU A 320 -31.17 -10.92 15.18
CA LEU A 320 -31.06 -11.57 13.88
C LEU A 320 -30.09 -12.74 13.98
N THR A 321 -30.55 -13.97 13.80
CA THR A 321 -29.66 -15.13 13.61
C THR A 321 -29.44 -15.33 12.11
N VAL A 322 -28.22 -15.07 11.66
CA VAL A 322 -27.83 -15.09 10.25
C VAL A 322 -26.96 -16.30 9.99
N THR A 323 -27.32 -17.10 8.99
CA THR A 323 -26.51 -18.23 8.50
C THR A 323 -26.12 -18.01 7.04
N ASN A 324 -24.83 -18.20 6.73
CA ASN A 324 -24.28 -18.28 5.38
C ASN A 324 -23.34 -19.49 5.32
N GLY A 325 -23.72 -20.52 4.56
CA GLY A 325 -23.00 -21.79 4.54
C GLY A 325 -22.92 -22.43 5.93
N ASP A 326 -21.71 -22.74 6.38
CA ASP A 326 -21.45 -23.31 7.72
C ASP A 326 -21.32 -22.25 8.83
N THR A 327 -21.43 -20.96 8.51
CA THR A 327 -21.26 -19.86 9.47
C THR A 327 -22.61 -19.36 9.95
N THR A 328 -22.85 -19.40 11.27
CA THR A 328 -24.02 -18.80 11.93
C THR A 328 -23.57 -17.75 12.94
N VAL A 329 -24.18 -16.55 12.89
CA VAL A 329 -23.90 -15.43 13.79
C VAL A 329 -25.20 -14.81 14.26
N ASP A 330 -25.27 -14.48 15.55
CA ASP A 330 -26.35 -13.69 16.14
C ASP A 330 -25.96 -12.20 16.16
N ILE A 331 -26.84 -11.36 15.64
CA ILE A 331 -26.70 -9.90 15.60
C ILE A 331 -27.79 -9.30 16.47
N VAL A 332 -27.40 -8.68 17.58
CA VAL A 332 -28.33 -8.03 18.51
C VAL A 332 -28.62 -6.61 18.03
N ILE A 333 -29.90 -6.29 17.91
CA ILE A 333 -30.43 -4.95 17.64
C ILE A 333 -30.99 -4.39 18.96
N PRO A 334 -30.32 -3.41 19.58
CA PRO A 334 -30.75 -2.90 20.88
C PRO A 334 -31.96 -1.96 20.76
N ASP A 335 -32.74 -1.84 21.85
CA ASP A 335 -33.94 -0.98 21.94
C ASP A 335 -33.68 0.50 21.55
N ASP A 336 -32.46 1.01 21.78
CA ASP A 336 -32.06 2.38 21.43
C ASP A 336 -31.54 2.52 19.99
N GLY A 337 -31.50 1.40 19.25
CA GLY A 337 -31.09 1.28 17.86
C GLY A 337 -32.21 0.82 16.91
N ASP A 338 -33.46 1.10 17.25
CA ASP A 338 -34.66 0.58 16.56
C ASP A 338 -34.93 1.22 15.18
N THR A 339 -34.18 2.23 14.76
CA THR A 339 -34.39 2.88 13.44
C THR A 339 -33.71 2.13 12.30
N ALA A 340 -34.22 2.25 11.08
CA ALA A 340 -33.63 1.62 9.88
C ALA A 340 -32.11 1.89 9.73
N GLU A 341 -31.67 3.12 9.96
CA GLU A 341 -30.25 3.48 9.94
C GLU A 341 -29.45 2.84 11.09
N ALA A 342 -30.02 2.79 12.28
CA ALA A 342 -29.36 2.15 13.43
C ALA A 342 -29.25 0.63 13.26
N VAL A 343 -30.26 -0.03 12.71
CA VAL A 343 -30.22 -1.47 12.39
C VAL A 343 -29.16 -1.78 11.34
N VAL A 344 -29.09 -1.00 10.25
CA VAL A 344 -28.03 -1.16 9.24
C VAL A 344 -26.63 -0.98 9.86
N ASN A 345 -26.47 0.01 10.73
CA ASN A 345 -25.21 0.22 11.44
C ASN A 345 -24.87 -0.93 12.40
N ALA A 346 -25.87 -1.51 13.09
CA ALA A 346 -25.68 -2.65 13.98
C ALA A 346 -25.26 -3.91 13.20
N ILE A 347 -25.91 -4.18 12.06
CA ILE A 347 -25.53 -5.28 11.15
C ILE A 347 -24.08 -5.11 10.68
N ASN A 348 -23.73 -3.95 10.12
CA ASN A 348 -22.39 -3.70 9.60
C ASN A 348 -21.33 -3.65 10.72
N GLY A 349 -21.70 -3.20 11.92
CA GLY A 349 -20.85 -3.17 13.11
C GLY A 349 -20.62 -4.53 13.75
N SER A 350 -21.45 -5.54 13.45
CA SER A 350 -21.31 -6.89 14.00
C SER A 350 -20.10 -7.65 13.46
N GLY A 351 -19.60 -7.28 12.27
CA GLY A 351 -18.60 -8.07 11.53
C GLY A 351 -19.10 -9.46 11.12
N GLY A 352 -20.42 -9.67 11.08
CA GLY A 352 -21.08 -10.91 10.69
C GLY A 352 -20.98 -11.22 9.18
N PRO A 353 -21.63 -12.28 8.69
CA PRO A 353 -21.46 -12.78 7.32
C PRO A 353 -22.25 -12.00 6.24
N LEU A 354 -22.80 -10.83 6.57
CA LEU A 354 -23.59 -10.01 5.65
C LEU A 354 -23.31 -8.51 5.85
N THR A 355 -23.55 -7.74 4.80
CA THR A 355 -23.58 -6.27 4.84
C THR A 355 -24.98 -5.77 4.55
N ALA A 356 -25.36 -4.67 5.20
CA ALA A 356 -26.62 -4.00 4.98
C ALA A 356 -26.39 -2.60 4.40
N ASN A 357 -27.26 -2.18 3.49
CA ASN A 357 -27.27 -0.85 2.88
C ASN A 357 -28.67 -0.23 2.95
N LEU A 358 -28.73 1.08 3.14
CA LEU A 358 -29.96 1.86 2.96
C LEU A 358 -29.98 2.46 1.55
N ILE A 359 -30.93 2.02 0.73
CA ILE A 359 -31.21 2.59 -0.57
C ILE A 359 -32.24 3.70 -0.39
N THR A 360 -31.87 4.95 -0.66
CA THR A 360 -32.80 6.09 -0.64
C THR A 360 -33.56 6.15 -1.96
N LEU A 361 -34.89 6.26 -1.87
CA LEU A 361 -35.81 6.43 -2.99
C LEU A 361 -36.28 7.89 -3.10
N ASP A 362 -37.12 8.16 -4.09
CA ASP A 362 -37.85 9.43 -4.18
C ASP A 362 -38.68 9.68 -2.89
N ASP A 363 -38.84 10.95 -2.51
CA ASP A 363 -39.59 11.39 -1.31
C ASP A 363 -39.02 10.91 0.06
N GLU A 364 -37.69 10.76 0.17
CA GLU A 364 -36.96 10.38 1.40
C GLU A 364 -37.20 8.95 1.93
N GLN A 365 -38.00 8.15 1.22
CA GLN A 365 -38.24 6.75 1.55
C GLN A 365 -36.97 5.92 1.43
N VAL A 366 -36.90 4.81 2.16
CA VAL A 366 -35.73 3.93 2.14
C VAL A 366 -36.07 2.46 2.07
N LEU A 367 -35.20 1.69 1.45
CA LEU A 367 -35.20 0.22 1.49
C LEU A 367 -33.92 -0.26 2.19
N ILE A 368 -34.04 -1.31 2.98
CA ILE A 368 -32.88 -2.04 3.48
C ILE A 368 -32.57 -3.14 2.48
N GLN A 369 -31.34 -3.13 1.96
CA GLN A 369 -30.79 -4.19 1.14
C GLN A 369 -29.72 -4.94 1.94
N LEU A 370 -29.77 -6.26 1.90
CA LEU A 370 -28.88 -7.17 2.61
C LEU A 370 -28.13 -8.02 1.57
N THR A 371 -26.81 -8.04 1.66
CA THR A 371 -25.95 -8.81 0.76
C THR A 371 -25.02 -9.69 1.57
N ALA A 372 -24.88 -10.96 1.20
CA ALA A 372 -23.91 -11.84 1.85
C ALA A 372 -22.49 -11.35 1.56
N LEU A 373 -21.61 -11.36 2.54
CA LEU A 373 -20.20 -11.03 2.30
C LEU A 373 -19.53 -12.16 1.51
N ALA A 374 -19.17 -11.86 0.25
CA ALA A 374 -18.70 -12.80 -0.76
C ALA A 374 -17.40 -13.56 -0.43
N PHE A 375 -16.68 -13.19 0.64
CA PHE A 375 -15.36 -13.74 0.95
C PHE A 375 -15.35 -15.12 1.60
N ARG A 376 -16.52 -15.77 1.79
CA ARG A 376 -16.55 -17.14 2.33
C ARG A 376 -17.38 -18.12 1.51
N GLN A 377 -18.57 -17.76 1.03
CA GLN A 377 -19.42 -18.57 0.13
C GLN A 377 -20.43 -17.69 -0.64
N SER A 378 -20.74 -18.03 -1.88
CA SER A 378 -21.83 -17.54 -2.73
C SER A 378 -23.12 -18.29 -2.43
N GLY A 379 -23.36 -18.57 -1.15
CA GLY A 379 -24.57 -19.25 -0.71
C GLY A 379 -25.72 -18.27 -0.45
N ASP A 380 -26.92 -18.82 -0.34
CA ASP A 380 -28.09 -18.09 0.14
C ASP A 380 -27.91 -17.72 1.62
N LEU A 381 -28.42 -16.55 2.01
CA LEU A 381 -28.55 -16.20 3.41
C LEU A 381 -29.81 -16.85 3.97
N LEU A 382 -29.71 -17.38 5.19
CA LEU A 382 -30.85 -17.65 6.04
C LEU A 382 -30.82 -16.65 7.20
N ILE A 383 -31.85 -15.82 7.31
CA ILE A 383 -32.02 -14.89 8.43
C ILE A 383 -33.30 -15.27 9.16
N THR A 384 -33.15 -15.69 10.40
CA THR A 384 -34.26 -15.83 11.34
C THR A 384 -34.21 -14.70 12.35
N VAL A 385 -35.37 -14.24 12.80
CA VAL A 385 -35.49 -13.10 13.71
C VAL A 385 -36.15 -13.58 15.00
N ASP A 386 -35.64 -13.12 16.13
CA ASP A 386 -36.29 -13.13 17.45
C ASP A 386 -36.65 -11.66 17.74
N ASP A 387 -37.91 -11.29 17.51
CA ASP A 387 -38.41 -9.91 17.63
C ASP A 387 -38.93 -9.65 19.04
N ASP A 388 -38.52 -8.51 19.62
CA ASP A 388 -38.90 -8.15 20.99
C ASP A 388 -40.41 -7.86 21.13
N ASP A 389 -41.14 -7.65 20.03
CA ASP A 389 -42.60 -7.51 20.05
C ASP A 389 -43.35 -8.84 20.24
N SER A 390 -42.61 -9.96 20.32
CA SER A 390 -43.10 -11.33 20.50
C SER A 390 -43.83 -11.95 19.29
N ASP A 391 -43.72 -11.36 18.09
CA ASP A 391 -44.16 -11.98 16.83
C ASP A 391 -43.05 -12.00 15.77
N ASP A 392 -42.29 -13.10 15.75
CA ASP A 392 -41.16 -13.34 14.84
C ASP A 392 -41.55 -13.54 13.36
N THR A 393 -42.84 -13.48 13.01
CA THR A 393 -43.35 -13.97 11.73
C THR A 393 -44.13 -12.97 10.90
N ASP A 394 -44.45 -11.80 11.44
CA ASP A 394 -45.24 -10.82 10.74
C ASP A 394 -44.39 -9.96 9.78
N ALA A 395 -45.08 -9.06 9.05
CA ALA A 395 -44.45 -8.13 8.12
C ALA A 395 -44.27 -6.74 8.76
N LEU A 396 -44.17 -6.67 10.09
CA LEU A 396 -43.88 -5.46 10.85
C LEU A 396 -42.60 -5.68 11.66
N GLY A 397 -42.15 -4.63 12.35
CA GLY A 397 -41.00 -4.74 13.24
C GLY A 397 -39.73 -5.27 12.55
N LEU A 398 -38.92 -5.95 13.33
CA LEU A 398 -37.62 -6.49 12.93
C LEU A 398 -37.82 -7.79 12.14
N SER A 399 -38.93 -8.49 12.36
CA SER A 399 -39.38 -9.69 11.63
C SER A 399 -39.38 -9.52 10.11
N GLN A 400 -39.55 -8.30 9.61
CA GLN A 400 -39.40 -7.93 8.20
C GLN A 400 -38.01 -8.25 7.60
N LEU A 401 -36.96 -8.36 8.43
CA LEU A 401 -35.61 -8.72 8.00
C LEU A 401 -35.37 -10.23 7.97
N SER A 402 -36.36 -11.05 8.32
CA SER A 402 -36.28 -12.50 8.10
C SER A 402 -36.27 -12.79 6.60
N THR A 403 -35.49 -13.79 6.17
CA THR A 403 -35.43 -14.18 4.75
C THR A 403 -36.78 -14.68 4.22
N ALA A 404 -37.72 -15.04 5.08
CA ALA A 404 -39.08 -15.39 4.71
C ALA A 404 -39.94 -14.18 4.28
N GLN A 405 -39.56 -12.97 4.69
CA GLN A 405 -40.27 -11.71 4.43
C GLN A 405 -39.56 -10.80 3.40
N LEU A 406 -38.30 -11.10 3.09
CA LEU A 406 -37.50 -10.34 2.12
C LEU A 406 -37.78 -10.78 0.69
N GLU A 407 -37.71 -9.82 -0.24
CA GLU A 407 -37.63 -10.09 -1.67
C GLU A 407 -36.20 -10.43 -2.07
N THR A 408 -36.04 -11.44 -2.92
CA THR A 408 -34.75 -11.76 -3.53
C THR A 408 -34.54 -10.88 -4.76
N VAL A 409 -33.51 -10.02 -4.70
CA VAL A 409 -33.13 -9.12 -5.80
C VAL A 409 -32.24 -9.85 -6.80
N SER A 410 -31.30 -10.65 -6.28
CA SER A 410 -30.44 -11.52 -7.06
C SER A 410 -30.25 -12.84 -6.33
N GLU A 411 -30.40 -13.94 -7.05
CA GLU A 411 -30.08 -15.28 -6.55
C GLU A 411 -28.57 -15.41 -6.36
N SER A 412 -28.17 -16.28 -5.44
CA SER A 412 -26.77 -16.67 -5.32
C SER A 412 -26.38 -17.59 -6.48
N GLN A 413 -25.11 -17.56 -6.87
CA GLN A 413 -24.59 -18.44 -7.92
C GLN A 413 -23.12 -18.79 -7.66
N ASP A 414 -22.77 -20.04 -7.96
CA ASP A 414 -21.41 -20.55 -7.89
C ASP A 414 -20.54 -20.02 -9.05
N ALA A 415 -19.23 -20.03 -8.84
CA ALA A 415 -18.26 -19.96 -9.92
C ALA A 415 -18.32 -21.25 -10.74
N LEU A 416 -18.39 -21.10 -12.06
CA LEU A 416 -18.32 -22.21 -13.00
C LEU A 416 -17.04 -22.09 -13.80
N LEU A 417 -16.22 -23.13 -13.74
CA LEU A 417 -14.96 -23.18 -14.45
C LEU A 417 -14.65 -24.59 -14.91
N THR A 418 -13.77 -24.69 -15.91
CA THR A 418 -13.16 -25.94 -16.31
C THR A 418 -11.68 -25.93 -15.95
N ILE A 419 -11.16 -27.07 -15.49
CA ILE A 419 -9.71 -27.31 -15.32
C ILE A 419 -9.40 -28.63 -16.03
N ASP A 420 -8.53 -28.58 -17.04
CA ASP A 420 -8.20 -29.69 -17.92
C ASP A 420 -9.45 -30.38 -18.52
N GLY A 421 -10.44 -29.57 -18.87
CA GLY A 421 -11.73 -30.01 -19.43
C GLY A 421 -12.69 -30.65 -18.43
N ILE A 422 -12.38 -30.63 -17.14
CA ILE A 422 -13.27 -31.10 -16.07
C ILE A 422 -14.02 -29.89 -15.50
N ASN A 423 -15.35 -29.97 -15.45
CA ASN A 423 -16.20 -28.90 -14.93
C ASN A 423 -16.21 -28.92 -13.40
N TYR A 424 -16.05 -27.73 -12.80
CA TYR A 424 -16.18 -27.49 -11.37
C TYR A 424 -17.25 -26.43 -11.12
N SER A 425 -17.99 -26.60 -10.02
CA SER A 425 -18.90 -25.61 -9.43
C SER A 425 -18.36 -25.30 -8.06
N GLN A 426 -18.04 -24.04 -7.81
CA GLN A 426 -17.36 -23.62 -6.59
C GLN A 426 -18.11 -22.45 -5.96
N PRO A 427 -18.39 -22.48 -4.64
CA PRO A 427 -19.13 -21.43 -3.98
C PRO A 427 -18.29 -20.17 -3.75
N THR A 428 -17.06 -20.08 -4.25
CA THR A 428 -16.22 -18.90 -4.07
C THR A 428 -15.42 -18.62 -5.34
N ASN A 429 -14.89 -17.40 -5.43
CA ASN A 429 -13.89 -17.03 -6.43
C ASN A 429 -12.44 -17.34 -5.97
N LEU A 430 -12.26 -18.07 -4.85
CA LEU A 430 -10.98 -18.56 -4.34
C LEU A 430 -11.01 -20.08 -4.31
N ILE A 431 -10.43 -20.70 -5.33
CA ILE A 431 -10.41 -22.16 -5.49
C ILE A 431 -9.12 -22.69 -4.85
N SER A 432 -9.23 -23.41 -3.75
CA SER A 432 -8.07 -23.91 -2.98
C SER A 432 -8.06 -25.42 -2.75
N ASP A 433 -9.11 -26.12 -3.21
CA ASP A 433 -9.34 -27.54 -2.93
C ASP A 433 -9.37 -28.43 -4.18
N VAL A 434 -9.23 -27.84 -5.37
CA VAL A 434 -9.27 -28.57 -6.66
C VAL A 434 -7.90 -29.05 -7.10
N ILE A 435 -6.88 -28.19 -7.02
CA ILE A 435 -5.50 -28.53 -7.37
C ILE A 435 -4.68 -28.54 -6.08
N PRO A 436 -4.05 -29.66 -5.69
CA PRO A 436 -3.25 -29.71 -4.46
C PRO A 436 -2.19 -28.61 -4.43
N SER A 437 -2.16 -27.88 -3.31
CA SER A 437 -1.14 -26.86 -3.02
C SER A 437 -1.12 -25.69 -4.00
N ILE A 438 -2.24 -25.46 -4.70
CA ILE A 438 -2.43 -24.35 -5.63
C ILE A 438 -3.75 -23.65 -5.30
N ASN A 439 -3.69 -22.33 -5.11
CA ASN A 439 -4.84 -21.45 -4.99
C ASN A 439 -5.07 -20.72 -6.32
N LEU A 440 -6.32 -20.68 -6.77
CA LEU A 440 -6.74 -19.89 -7.93
C LEU A 440 -7.68 -18.78 -7.48
N TYR A 441 -7.40 -17.55 -7.90
CA TYR A 441 -8.26 -16.40 -7.68
C TYR A 441 -8.93 -16.01 -8.99
N LEU A 442 -10.25 -16.16 -9.06
CA LEU A 442 -11.05 -15.83 -10.24
C LEU A 442 -11.44 -14.35 -10.18
N LEU A 443 -10.98 -13.58 -11.16
CA LEU A 443 -11.17 -12.13 -11.24
C LEU A 443 -12.11 -11.73 -12.38
N GLY A 444 -12.28 -12.60 -13.38
CA GLY A 444 -13.10 -12.35 -14.55
C GLY A 444 -13.59 -13.62 -15.22
N VAL A 445 -14.38 -13.44 -16.28
CA VAL A 445 -14.83 -14.52 -17.16
C VAL A 445 -13.88 -14.60 -18.36
N SER A 446 -13.51 -15.81 -18.77
CA SER A 446 -12.67 -16.05 -19.94
C SER A 446 -13.38 -15.61 -21.22
N THR A 447 -12.62 -15.17 -22.22
CA THR A 447 -13.20 -14.88 -23.54
C THR A 447 -13.72 -16.18 -24.18
N GLU A 448 -14.82 -16.11 -24.92
CA GLU A 448 -15.47 -17.30 -25.47
C GLU A 448 -14.50 -18.08 -26.39
N ASN A 449 -14.35 -19.39 -26.16
CA ASN A 449 -13.40 -20.27 -26.85
C ASN A 449 -11.91 -19.93 -26.63
N SER A 450 -11.58 -19.20 -25.56
CA SER A 450 -10.19 -19.07 -25.08
C SER A 450 -9.92 -20.04 -23.93
N GLU A 451 -8.70 -20.58 -23.92
CA GLU A 451 -8.18 -21.40 -22.82
C GLU A 451 -7.01 -20.65 -22.18
N ILE A 452 -7.09 -20.45 -20.87
CA ILE A 452 -6.03 -19.86 -20.06
C ILE A 452 -5.07 -20.97 -19.67
N THR A 453 -3.78 -20.78 -19.92
CA THR A 453 -2.74 -21.70 -19.46
C THR A 453 -2.21 -21.23 -18.12
N LEU A 454 -2.30 -22.10 -17.12
CA LEU A 454 -1.61 -21.93 -15.84
C LEU A 454 -0.40 -22.85 -15.81
N SER A 455 0.75 -22.37 -15.35
CA SER A 455 1.99 -23.14 -15.33
C SER A 455 2.74 -22.94 -14.02
N VAL A 456 3.00 -24.02 -13.30
CA VAL A 456 4.06 -24.09 -12.28
C VAL A 456 5.32 -24.58 -12.99
N THR A 457 6.33 -23.72 -13.10
CA THR A 457 7.53 -23.99 -13.89
C THR A 457 8.42 -25.06 -13.27
N GLN A 458 9.36 -25.61 -14.07
CA GLN A 458 10.44 -26.43 -13.53
C GLN A 458 11.39 -25.56 -12.70
N GLN A 459 12.02 -26.18 -11.70
CA GLN A 459 13.11 -25.54 -10.97
C GLN A 459 14.24 -25.15 -11.92
N THR A 460 14.70 -23.92 -11.80
CA THR A 460 15.89 -23.38 -12.45
C THR A 460 16.93 -23.09 -11.38
N LEU A 461 18.16 -23.55 -11.60
CA LEU A 461 19.28 -23.27 -10.70
C LEU A 461 19.60 -21.77 -10.72
N MET A 462 19.63 -21.16 -9.54
CA MET A 462 19.90 -19.74 -9.32
C MET A 462 21.31 -19.52 -8.81
N ALA A 463 21.73 -20.35 -7.86
CA ALA A 463 23.08 -20.35 -7.31
C ALA A 463 23.55 -21.79 -7.11
N GLU A 464 24.75 -22.10 -7.57
CA GLU A 464 25.41 -23.41 -7.46
C GLU A 464 26.54 -23.32 -6.44
N ASP A 465 26.69 -24.34 -5.60
CA ASP A 465 27.82 -24.51 -4.68
C ASP A 465 28.09 -23.27 -3.77
N LEU A 466 27.03 -22.57 -3.33
CA LEU A 466 27.17 -21.36 -2.53
C LEU A 466 27.70 -21.70 -1.13
N LEU A 467 28.95 -21.34 -0.82
CA LEU A 467 29.59 -21.67 0.46
C LEU A 467 29.04 -20.81 1.60
N PHE A 468 29.29 -21.23 2.85
CA PHE A 468 28.96 -20.42 4.02
C PHE A 468 29.67 -19.06 3.97
N GLY A 469 28.87 -17.98 4.01
CA GLY A 469 29.30 -16.60 3.90
C GLY A 469 29.37 -16.07 2.47
N ASP A 470 29.21 -16.92 1.45
CA ASP A 470 29.21 -16.48 0.05
C ASP A 470 27.86 -15.88 -0.34
N ILE A 471 27.92 -14.91 -1.24
CA ILE A 471 26.77 -14.26 -1.87
C ILE A 471 26.80 -14.50 -3.38
N SER A 472 25.63 -14.78 -3.97
CA SER A 472 25.49 -14.98 -5.40
C SER A 472 25.50 -13.65 -6.17
N GLU A 473 25.62 -13.74 -7.49
CA GLU A 473 25.24 -12.63 -8.36
C GLU A 473 23.73 -12.36 -8.29
N TYR A 474 23.35 -11.19 -8.79
CA TYR A 474 21.96 -10.77 -8.96
C TYR A 474 21.29 -11.51 -10.11
N LEU A 475 20.16 -12.16 -9.84
CA LEU A 475 19.36 -12.86 -10.83
C LEU A 475 18.02 -12.16 -11.03
N ALA A 476 17.74 -11.82 -12.29
CA ALA A 476 16.51 -11.16 -12.69
C ALA A 476 15.28 -12.09 -12.52
N SER A 477 14.18 -11.52 -12.03
CA SER A 477 12.87 -12.15 -12.00
C SER A 477 11.82 -11.18 -12.56
N GLU A 478 11.09 -11.64 -13.58
CA GLU A 478 9.92 -10.96 -14.14
C GLU A 478 8.65 -11.18 -13.30
N ASN A 479 8.70 -12.11 -12.33
CA ASN A 479 7.58 -12.44 -11.47
C ASN A 479 7.78 -11.85 -10.08
N ASN A 480 6.72 -11.26 -9.54
CA ASN A 480 6.70 -10.73 -8.18
C ASN A 480 6.42 -11.81 -7.13
N ARG A 481 6.12 -13.04 -7.53
CA ARG A 481 6.01 -14.18 -6.63
C ARG A 481 6.82 -15.34 -7.18
N ILE A 482 7.75 -15.84 -6.36
CA ILE A 482 8.65 -16.94 -6.70
C ILE A 482 8.58 -18.01 -5.61
N ILE A 483 8.91 -19.24 -5.93
CA ILE A 483 9.18 -20.28 -4.93
C ILE A 483 10.66 -20.59 -5.01
N VAL A 484 11.34 -20.49 -3.87
CA VAL A 484 12.76 -20.80 -3.76
C VAL A 484 12.95 -22.08 -2.97
N THR A 485 13.84 -22.94 -3.45
CA THR A 485 14.25 -24.17 -2.75
C THR A 485 15.76 -24.18 -2.62
N ALA A 486 16.27 -24.20 -1.39
CA ALA A 486 17.67 -24.48 -1.10
C ALA A 486 17.85 -25.95 -0.73
N THR A 487 18.94 -26.54 -1.23
CA THR A 487 19.26 -27.95 -1.04
C THR A 487 20.73 -28.10 -0.65
N VAL A 488 21.11 -29.26 -0.12
CA VAL A 488 22.53 -29.60 0.01
C VAL A 488 23.15 -29.59 -1.39
N ALA A 489 24.30 -28.92 -1.54
CA ALA A 489 24.93 -28.77 -2.85
C ALA A 489 25.16 -30.12 -3.55
N ASN A 490 24.85 -30.17 -4.84
CA ASN A 490 24.89 -31.37 -5.69
C ASN A 490 23.95 -32.50 -5.26
N ASP A 491 23.00 -32.26 -4.34
CA ASP A 491 21.96 -33.20 -3.92
C ASP A 491 20.59 -32.52 -3.86
N PRO A 492 19.93 -32.32 -5.01
CA PRO A 492 18.63 -31.66 -5.08
C PRO A 492 17.50 -32.44 -4.39
N SER A 493 17.75 -33.67 -3.90
CA SER A 493 16.77 -34.47 -3.16
C SER A 493 16.79 -34.20 -1.64
N THR A 494 17.82 -33.51 -1.16
CA THR A 494 17.96 -33.12 0.25
C THR A 494 17.65 -31.63 0.37
N GLU A 495 16.36 -31.31 0.51
CA GLU A 495 15.88 -29.95 0.74
C GLU A 495 16.23 -29.46 2.15
N LEU A 496 16.75 -28.23 2.23
CA LEU A 496 17.08 -27.54 3.47
C LEU A 496 16.03 -26.47 3.80
N TYR A 497 15.56 -25.75 2.78
CA TYR A 497 14.59 -24.67 2.91
C TYR A 497 13.77 -24.59 1.64
N THR A 498 12.46 -24.40 1.76
CA THR A 498 11.59 -24.12 0.62
C THR A 498 10.49 -23.16 1.05
N ASP A 499 10.25 -22.13 0.26
CA ASP A 499 9.26 -21.10 0.59
C ASP A 499 8.78 -20.33 -0.65
N ALA A 500 7.58 -19.77 -0.55
CA ALA A 500 7.01 -18.87 -1.53
C ALA A 500 7.28 -17.42 -1.08
N LEU A 501 7.99 -16.67 -1.91
CA LEU A 501 8.44 -15.32 -1.63
C LEU A 501 7.77 -14.30 -2.54
N THR A 502 7.33 -13.18 -1.96
CA THR A 502 6.87 -12.01 -2.72
C THR A 502 8.03 -11.02 -2.87
N LEU A 503 8.36 -10.70 -4.11
CA LEU A 503 9.39 -9.74 -4.49
C LEU A 503 8.80 -8.34 -4.61
N ALA A 504 9.49 -7.34 -4.06
CA ALA A 504 9.17 -5.94 -4.29
C ALA A 504 9.47 -5.53 -5.74
N ASN A 505 8.49 -4.90 -6.39
CA ASN A 505 8.57 -4.55 -7.81
C ASN A 505 9.69 -3.55 -8.12
N GLY A 506 10.50 -3.84 -9.14
CA GLY A 506 11.61 -3.01 -9.57
C GLY A 506 12.72 -2.83 -8.52
N GLN A 507 12.87 -3.74 -7.55
CA GLN A 507 13.88 -3.63 -6.50
C GLN A 507 14.98 -4.69 -6.64
N TYR A 508 16.20 -4.31 -6.22
CA TYR A 508 17.22 -5.27 -5.83
C TYR A 508 16.91 -5.81 -4.45
N GLN A 509 17.05 -7.12 -4.28
CA GLN A 509 16.69 -7.83 -3.06
C GLN A 509 17.72 -8.91 -2.75
N ARG A 510 17.88 -9.19 -1.46
CA ARG A 510 18.69 -10.29 -0.97
C ARG A 510 17.82 -11.31 -0.28
N LEU A 511 17.91 -12.56 -0.72
CA LEU A 511 17.43 -13.71 0.03
C LEU A 511 18.56 -14.18 0.95
N THR A 512 18.33 -14.11 2.25
CA THR A 512 19.22 -14.68 3.25
C THR A 512 18.67 -16.01 3.70
N ILE A 513 19.49 -17.06 3.68
CA ILE A 513 19.13 -18.38 4.22
C ILE A 513 20.05 -18.69 5.39
N THR A 514 19.49 -18.99 6.56
CA THR A 514 20.20 -19.19 7.82
C THR A 514 19.51 -20.23 8.70
N GLY A 515 20.21 -20.75 9.70
CA GLY A 515 19.66 -21.74 10.63
C GLY A 515 20.70 -22.74 11.11
N LEU A 516 20.31 -23.69 11.96
CA LEU A 516 21.18 -24.76 12.46
C LEU A 516 20.43 -26.08 12.46
N GLY A 517 21.11 -27.16 12.04
CA GLY A 517 20.49 -28.47 11.92
C GLY A 517 19.30 -28.45 10.96
N ASP A 518 18.15 -28.92 11.45
CA ASP A 518 16.91 -28.97 10.67
C ASP A 518 16.11 -27.65 10.74
N ASP A 519 16.49 -26.72 11.63
CA ASP A 519 15.81 -25.44 11.82
C ASP A 519 16.38 -24.37 10.88
N ILE A 520 16.16 -24.55 9.57
CA ILE A 520 16.57 -23.60 8.53
C ILE A 520 15.42 -22.68 8.15
N SER A 521 15.71 -21.40 7.94
CA SER A 521 14.74 -20.38 7.53
C SER A 521 15.38 -19.40 6.56
N GLY A 522 14.54 -18.70 5.81
CA GLY A 522 14.97 -17.66 4.89
C GLY A 522 14.13 -16.40 5.02
N ALA A 523 14.72 -15.27 4.64
CA ALA A 523 14.01 -14.01 4.54
C ALA A 523 14.54 -13.18 3.37
N ILE A 524 13.64 -12.49 2.70
CA ILE A 524 13.96 -11.54 1.65
C ILE A 524 13.93 -10.11 2.20
N ALA A 525 14.93 -9.32 1.83
CA ALA A 525 14.99 -7.90 2.15
C ALA A 525 15.34 -7.08 0.90
N THR A 526 14.75 -5.90 0.76
CA THR A 526 15.13 -4.93 -0.27
C THR A 526 16.50 -4.34 0.04
N GLU A 527 17.28 -4.09 -1.00
CA GLU A 527 18.62 -3.56 -0.90
C GLU A 527 18.61 -2.08 -1.28
N ALA A 528 19.12 -1.24 -0.36
CA ALA A 528 19.18 0.19 -0.57
C ALA A 528 20.31 0.53 -1.54
N VAL A 529 20.00 0.61 -2.84
CA VAL A 529 20.98 0.92 -3.90
C VAL A 529 20.86 2.36 -4.43
N ARG A 530 19.94 3.15 -3.88
CA ARG A 530 19.74 4.55 -4.29
C ARG A 530 20.78 5.47 -3.66
N PRO A 531 21.62 6.17 -4.45
CA PRO A 531 22.60 7.10 -3.90
C PRO A 531 21.92 8.29 -3.25
N VAL A 532 22.46 8.77 -2.13
CA VAL A 532 21.97 9.98 -1.46
C VAL A 532 23.11 10.95 -1.22
N ALA A 533 22.92 12.19 -1.67
CA ALA A 533 23.97 13.19 -1.77
C ALA A 533 24.48 13.70 -0.41
N THR A 534 23.77 13.41 0.68
CA THR A 534 24.09 13.91 2.02
C THR A 534 24.61 12.84 2.97
N GLU A 535 24.54 11.55 2.61
CA GLU A 535 24.82 10.44 3.52
C GLU A 535 25.23 9.15 2.79
N ALA A 536 25.94 8.27 3.49
CA ALA A 536 26.11 6.87 3.09
C ALA A 536 24.86 6.06 3.49
N ARG A 537 24.67 4.93 2.83
CA ARG A 537 23.66 3.92 3.16
C ARG A 537 24.35 2.72 3.82
N LEU A 538 23.95 2.37 5.03
CA LEU A 538 24.42 1.18 5.73
C LEU A 538 23.27 0.20 5.95
N SER A 539 23.46 -1.05 5.54
CA SER A 539 22.60 -2.18 5.86
C SER A 539 23.31 -3.11 6.83
N ILE A 540 22.63 -3.54 7.89
CA ILE A 540 23.14 -4.56 8.82
C ILE A 540 22.13 -5.68 8.93
N LEU A 541 22.51 -6.88 8.48
CA LEU A 541 21.74 -8.10 8.59
C LEU A 541 22.24 -8.93 9.77
N HIS A 542 21.31 -9.36 10.64
CA HIS A 542 21.61 -10.39 11.62
C HIS A 542 21.33 -11.79 11.03
N ALA A 543 22.37 -12.60 10.81
CA ALA A 543 22.28 -13.94 10.25
C ALA A 543 23.11 -14.96 11.07
N ALA A 544 23.09 -14.81 12.39
CA ALA A 544 23.85 -15.62 13.34
C ALA A 544 22.88 -16.46 14.20
N PRO A 545 22.44 -17.63 13.72
CA PRO A 545 21.34 -18.38 14.33
C PRO A 545 21.64 -18.90 15.75
N SER A 546 22.92 -19.05 16.13
CA SER A 546 23.29 -19.42 17.50
C SER A 546 23.10 -18.31 18.54
N THR A 547 22.94 -17.07 18.09
CA THR A 547 22.75 -15.89 18.95
C THR A 547 21.36 -15.31 18.69
N PRO A 548 20.36 -15.67 19.49
CA PRO A 548 18.95 -15.38 19.15
C PRO A 548 18.59 -13.89 19.22
N LEU A 549 19.34 -13.10 19.99
CA LEU A 549 19.15 -11.66 20.12
C LEU A 549 20.50 -10.95 20.16
N VAL A 550 20.61 -9.84 19.45
CA VAL A 550 21.78 -8.96 19.50
C VAL A 550 21.38 -7.49 19.57
N ASP A 551 22.22 -6.71 20.22
CA ASP A 551 22.19 -5.25 20.14
C ASP A 551 23.22 -4.77 19.13
N ILE A 552 22.82 -3.81 18.30
CA ILE A 552 23.64 -3.24 17.23
C ILE A 552 23.97 -1.79 17.59
N TYR A 553 25.26 -1.49 17.71
CA TYR A 553 25.76 -0.14 17.94
C TYR A 553 26.45 0.42 16.70
N ILE A 554 26.04 1.63 16.30
CA ILE A 554 26.63 2.41 15.23
C ILE A 554 27.24 3.66 15.86
N LEU A 555 28.53 3.59 16.18
CA LEU A 555 29.21 4.60 16.98
C LEU A 555 29.98 5.57 16.08
N ARG A 556 29.75 6.88 16.24
CA ARG A 556 30.62 7.89 15.64
C ARG A 556 31.99 7.87 16.33
N SER A 557 33.01 8.38 15.64
CA SER A 557 34.40 8.38 16.10
C SER A 557 34.64 9.03 17.48
N ASP A 558 33.72 9.88 17.94
CA ASP A 558 33.78 10.60 19.21
C ASP A 558 32.91 9.99 20.33
N ILE A 559 32.17 8.91 20.06
CA ILE A 559 31.24 8.28 21.00
C ILE A 559 31.78 6.91 21.46
N ALA A 560 31.94 6.74 22.77
CA ALA A 560 32.29 5.45 23.37
C ALA A 560 31.07 4.55 23.49
N LEU A 561 31.28 3.23 23.38
CA LEU A 561 30.22 2.23 23.52
C LEU A 561 29.44 2.41 24.83
N ASP A 562 30.14 2.58 25.95
CA ASP A 562 29.53 2.73 27.29
C ASP A 562 28.53 3.88 27.37
N ASP A 563 28.76 4.96 26.61
CA ASP A 563 27.94 6.17 26.61
C ASP A 563 26.83 6.16 25.54
N ALA A 564 26.78 5.12 24.71
CA ALA A 564 25.83 5.00 23.61
C ALA A 564 24.63 4.12 23.95
N ASN A 565 23.51 4.40 23.26
CA ASN A 565 22.37 3.50 23.14
C ASN A 565 22.48 2.69 21.84
N PRO A 566 21.94 1.45 21.80
CA PRO A 566 21.96 0.66 20.58
C PRO A 566 21.10 1.33 19.49
N ALA A 567 21.56 1.26 18.26
CA ALA A 567 20.80 1.65 17.07
C ALA A 567 19.73 0.61 16.71
N GLY A 568 19.95 -0.66 17.07
CA GLY A 568 18.95 -1.73 17.04
C GLY A 568 19.04 -2.55 18.32
N ASN A 569 17.92 -2.74 19.01
CA ASN A 569 17.84 -3.40 20.31
C ASN A 569 17.08 -4.74 20.19
N ASP A 570 17.59 -5.81 20.81
CA ASP A 570 16.99 -7.15 20.79
C ASP A 570 16.66 -7.64 19.37
N ILE A 571 17.59 -7.45 18.44
CA ILE A 571 17.41 -7.82 17.04
C ILE A 571 17.51 -9.34 16.89
N GLN A 572 16.52 -9.95 16.22
CA GLN A 572 16.48 -11.39 15.92
C GLN A 572 17.16 -11.73 14.58
N PRO A 573 17.58 -12.99 14.37
CA PRO A 573 18.06 -13.45 13.06
C PRO A 573 17.08 -13.14 11.93
N LEU A 574 17.60 -13.02 10.71
CA LEU A 574 16.89 -12.63 9.49
C LEU A 574 16.30 -11.20 9.48
N SER A 575 16.63 -10.39 10.50
CA SER A 575 16.29 -8.96 10.52
C SER A 575 17.39 -8.14 9.85
N THR A 576 17.00 -7.20 8.98
CA THR A 576 17.91 -6.24 8.34
C THR A 576 17.56 -4.82 8.77
N GLY A 577 18.51 -4.12 9.40
CA GLY A 577 18.40 -2.69 9.69
C GLY A 577 19.06 -1.84 8.61
N GLN A 578 18.43 -0.74 8.20
CA GLN A 578 18.95 0.20 7.21
C GLN A 578 19.12 1.60 7.82
N PHE A 579 20.26 2.23 7.56
CA PHE A 579 20.66 3.47 8.19
C PHE A 579 21.23 4.47 7.18
N GLY A 580 20.88 5.75 7.33
CA GLY A 580 21.57 6.87 6.70
C GLY A 580 22.68 7.38 7.61
N LEU A 581 23.92 7.45 7.10
CA LEU A 581 25.08 7.90 7.86
C LEU A 581 25.65 9.18 7.25
N THR A 582 25.59 10.28 8.00
CA THR A 582 26.28 11.52 7.62
C THR A 582 27.79 11.27 7.53
N PRO A 583 28.56 12.07 6.76
CA PRO A 583 29.99 11.83 6.59
C PRO A 583 30.78 11.85 7.92
N ASP A 584 31.34 10.71 8.30
CA ASP A 584 32.17 10.50 9.50
C ASP A 584 32.84 9.11 9.42
N THR A 585 33.71 8.81 10.37
CA THR A 585 34.16 7.44 10.65
C THR A 585 33.24 6.83 11.70
N TYR A 586 32.71 5.64 11.41
CA TYR A 586 31.86 4.88 12.31
C TYR A 586 32.50 3.56 12.72
N SER A 587 32.21 3.14 13.95
CA SER A 587 32.55 1.83 14.50
C SER A 587 31.27 1.04 14.75
N ILE A 588 31.15 -0.11 14.09
CA ILE A 588 30.01 -1.02 14.22
C ILE A 588 30.36 -2.12 15.22
N VAL A 589 29.55 -2.26 16.26
CA VAL A 589 29.77 -3.20 17.37
C VAL A 589 28.49 -3.97 17.65
N ILE A 590 28.60 -5.28 17.84
CA ILE A 590 27.49 -6.16 18.21
C ILE A 590 27.68 -6.61 19.64
N THR A 591 26.64 -6.52 20.46
CA THR A 591 26.70 -6.90 21.88
C THR A 591 25.56 -7.82 22.29
N ASP A 592 25.74 -8.49 23.43
CA ASP A 592 24.65 -9.17 24.14
C ASP A 592 23.68 -8.11 24.69
N PRO A 593 22.37 -8.22 24.44
CA PRO A 593 21.39 -7.23 24.91
C PRO A 593 21.27 -7.13 26.44
N ASN A 594 21.60 -8.19 27.18
CA ASN A 594 21.37 -8.23 28.63
C ASN A 594 22.45 -7.49 29.41
N ASP A 595 23.70 -7.56 28.94
CA ASP A 595 24.85 -7.05 29.68
C ASP A 595 25.84 -6.22 28.86
N LYS A 596 25.54 -5.97 27.58
CA LYS A 596 26.33 -5.14 26.66
C LYS A 596 27.75 -5.70 26.40
N THR A 597 27.96 -6.99 26.67
CA THR A 597 29.22 -7.69 26.32
C THR A 597 29.40 -7.70 24.81
N VAL A 598 30.57 -7.29 24.33
CA VAL A 598 30.88 -7.32 22.90
C VAL A 598 30.96 -8.75 22.38
N LEU A 599 30.11 -9.08 21.43
CA LEU A 599 30.06 -10.37 20.74
C LEU A 599 30.87 -10.33 19.43
N ALA A 600 30.83 -9.22 18.71
CA ALA A 600 31.58 -9.02 17.46
C ALA A 600 31.93 -7.54 17.21
N GLY A 601 32.96 -7.32 16.39
CA GLY A 601 33.49 -6.00 16.07
C GLY A 601 34.60 -5.53 17.03
N PRO A 602 35.02 -4.26 16.94
CA PRO A 602 34.49 -3.24 16.04
C PRO A 602 34.89 -3.47 14.57
N VAL A 603 33.97 -3.18 13.64
CA VAL A 603 34.29 -2.94 12.23
C VAL A 603 34.21 -1.44 11.97
N THR A 604 35.26 -0.87 11.35
CA THR A 604 35.31 0.56 11.04
C THR A 604 34.89 0.80 9.59
N ILE A 605 33.97 1.74 9.39
CA ILE A 605 33.57 2.22 8.07
C ILE A 605 33.79 3.73 7.96
N GLU A 606 34.26 4.17 6.79
CA GLU A 606 34.36 5.60 6.45
C GLU A 606 33.13 6.00 5.65
N ALA A 607 32.11 6.54 6.32
CA ALA A 607 30.89 6.97 5.66
C ALA A 607 31.16 8.20 4.80
N GLN A 608 30.90 8.09 3.50
CA GLN A 608 30.94 9.20 2.53
C GLN A 608 29.60 9.29 1.80
N PRO A 609 29.19 10.49 1.33
CA PRO A 609 27.96 10.61 0.56
C PRO A 609 27.94 9.65 -0.63
N ASN A 610 26.75 9.11 -0.94
CA ASN A 610 26.53 8.15 -2.03
C ASN A 610 27.21 6.77 -1.85
N ALA A 611 27.90 6.51 -0.74
CA ALA A 611 28.51 5.21 -0.48
C ALA A 611 27.49 4.21 0.07
N PHE A 612 27.71 2.92 -0.22
CA PHE A 612 26.88 1.82 0.27
C PHE A 612 27.73 0.84 1.06
N PHE A 613 27.27 0.49 2.25
CA PHE A 613 27.90 -0.49 3.13
C PHE A 613 26.88 -1.54 3.50
N GLU A 614 27.32 -2.79 3.50
CA GLU A 614 26.52 -3.90 3.96
C GLU A 614 27.33 -4.78 4.90
N ILE A 615 26.77 -5.07 6.06
CA ILE A 615 27.39 -5.89 7.09
C ILE A 615 26.45 -7.02 7.45
N VAL A 616 26.98 -8.24 7.48
CA VAL A 616 26.27 -9.44 7.92
C VAL A 616 26.89 -9.94 9.22
N VAL A 617 26.07 -10.07 10.25
CA VAL A 617 26.44 -10.68 11.54
C VAL A 617 26.28 -12.19 11.38
N LEU A 618 27.36 -12.94 11.49
CA LEU A 618 27.41 -14.39 11.22
C LEU A 618 27.87 -15.18 12.45
N ASP A 619 27.43 -16.43 12.54
CA ASP A 619 28.09 -17.42 13.39
C ASP A 619 29.50 -17.74 12.89
N ALA A 620 30.31 -18.39 13.74
CA ALA A 620 31.48 -19.10 13.24
C ALA A 620 31.07 -20.30 12.37
N ALA A 621 31.92 -20.72 11.44
CA ALA A 621 31.72 -21.97 10.70
C ALA A 621 31.52 -23.16 11.66
N GLY A 622 30.46 -23.94 11.44
CA GLY A 622 29.96 -24.99 12.34
C GLY A 622 28.96 -24.52 13.41
N GLY A 623 28.68 -23.22 13.48
CA GLY A 623 27.75 -22.60 14.42
C GLY A 623 28.41 -22.06 15.68
N GLY A 624 27.75 -21.12 16.35
CA GLY A 624 28.21 -20.61 17.64
C GLY A 624 29.24 -19.47 17.54
N SER A 625 29.90 -19.21 18.68
CA SER A 625 30.91 -18.17 18.82
C SER A 625 32.29 -18.58 18.25
N PRO A 626 33.17 -17.62 17.89
CA PRO A 626 32.94 -16.17 17.94
C PRO A 626 32.02 -15.71 16.80
N ILE A 627 31.13 -14.77 17.12
CA ILE A 627 30.30 -14.09 16.13
C ILE A 627 31.20 -13.19 15.26
N GLN A 628 30.90 -13.14 13.96
CA GLN A 628 31.71 -12.46 12.96
C GLN A 628 30.92 -11.35 12.30
N LEU A 629 31.63 -10.33 11.82
CA LEU A 629 31.08 -9.28 10.96
C LEU A 629 31.70 -9.43 9.58
N LEU A 630 30.88 -9.84 8.61
CA LEU A 630 31.26 -9.88 7.20
C LEU A 630 30.81 -8.59 6.55
N GLN A 631 31.74 -7.83 5.98
CA GLN A 631 31.40 -6.73 5.08
C GLN A 631 31.25 -7.31 3.67
N LEU A 632 30.11 -7.06 3.03
CA LEU A 632 29.88 -7.46 1.65
C LEU A 632 30.36 -6.34 0.72
N ASP A 633 31.04 -6.73 -0.35
CA ASP A 633 31.41 -5.82 -1.42
C ASP A 633 30.18 -5.56 -2.30
N ASN A 634 29.91 -4.28 -2.56
CA ASN A 634 28.86 -3.82 -3.46
C ASN A 634 29.50 -3.50 -4.82
N ASP A 635 29.99 -4.54 -5.51
CA ASP A 635 30.51 -4.42 -6.89
C ASP A 635 29.37 -4.42 -7.93
#